data_AF-A0A6C0H8G6-F1
#
_entry.id   AF-A0A6C0H8G6-F1
#
_cell.length_a   1.000
_cell.length_b   1.000
_cell.length_c   1.000
_cell.angle_alpha   90.00
_cell.angle_beta   90.00
_cell.angle_gamma   90.00
#
_symmetry.space_group_name_H-M   'P 1'
#
loop_
_entity.id
_entity.type
_entity.pdbx_description
1 polymer ?
#
loop_
_entity_poly.entity_id
_entity_poly.type
_entity_poly.pdbx_seq_one_letter_code
_entity_poly.pdbx_strand_id
1 'polypeptide(L)'
;MNQTTALQVLSTFDILETIVCFLDSNDIETLLTTYRSMFAVSQENSYYVHKWLIRALIEELRLPIKPYFEQTDRSLVYTSLRQLKHYFVSHPEAPIADYLCFMVERKNLCDILFERLIETVYVGKYDTNKTIRMARKTTNTLLKPLRFLITPADLVYILLHGDLTVTKMTLQNINIAPDITINVISQLLTNQGSNFISDLSKVELLIDQFLAKSCFPSLSRQHQFNFNQVLFVLIKGLYNKTIEWILKRVVKYRRYQIQYQQLINKCLEHDNLQGLMLFTQHMSTYSTPTKIMVNPRMVGQMIEHGRVKSFKYVIEHLLGETINMNAYMNSICSGIARSVKIESFLLQSVAGYFSDANLVLLNQYLTIAGSDPLQK
;
A
#
# COMPACT_ATOMS: atom_id res chain seq x y z
N MET A 1 11.91 51.19 -21.17
CA MET A 1 13.09 50.96 -20.30
C MET A 1 14.32 51.36 -21.12
N ASN A 2 15.09 52.37 -20.69
CA ASN A 2 16.24 52.84 -21.48
C ASN A 2 17.34 51.77 -21.50
N GLN A 3 18.01 51.58 -22.64
CA GLN A 3 19.06 50.56 -22.80
C GLN A 3 20.20 50.70 -21.77
N THR A 4 20.52 51.92 -21.34
CA THR A 4 21.49 52.22 -20.29
C THR A 4 21.07 51.71 -18.91
N THR A 5 19.76 51.79 -18.57
CA THR A 5 19.23 51.26 -17.31
C THR A 5 19.22 49.73 -17.32
N ALA A 6 18.94 49.12 -18.47
CA ALA A 6 19.01 47.66 -18.62
C ALA A 6 20.45 47.12 -18.46
N LEU A 7 21.45 47.78 -19.05
CA LEU A 7 22.88 47.43 -18.93
C LEU A 7 23.42 47.63 -17.50
N GLN A 8 23.00 48.69 -16.81
CA GLN A 8 23.34 48.89 -15.40
C GLN A 8 22.70 47.83 -14.49
N VAL A 9 21.45 47.45 -14.77
CA VAL A 9 20.77 46.37 -14.03
C VAL A 9 21.48 45.02 -14.26
N LEU A 10 21.81 44.68 -15.51
CA LEU A 10 22.53 43.45 -15.86
C LEU A 10 23.92 43.34 -15.18
N SER A 11 24.74 44.39 -15.28
CA SER A 11 26.08 44.41 -14.65
C SER A 11 26.03 44.36 -13.12
N THR A 12 24.98 44.91 -12.50
CA THR A 12 24.77 44.80 -11.06
C THR A 12 24.41 43.37 -10.66
N PHE A 13 23.65 42.64 -11.49
CA PHE A 13 23.31 41.23 -11.25
C PHE A 13 24.52 40.29 -11.32
N ASP A 14 25.44 40.48 -12.26
CA ASP A 14 26.66 39.65 -12.36
C ASP A 14 27.58 39.81 -11.14
N ILE A 15 27.75 41.06 -10.67
CA ILE A 15 28.51 41.37 -9.46
C ILE A 15 27.83 40.76 -8.24
N LEU A 16 26.51 40.90 -8.12
CA LEU A 16 25.74 40.32 -7.03
C LEU A 16 25.77 38.79 -7.04
N GLU A 17 25.66 38.15 -8.21
CA GLU A 17 25.77 36.69 -8.32
C GLU A 17 27.14 36.22 -7.82
N THR A 18 28.20 36.98 -8.09
CA THR A 18 29.54 36.70 -7.58
C THR A 18 29.62 36.87 -6.07
N ILE A 19 29.10 37.97 -5.51
CA ILE A 19 29.12 38.24 -4.06
C ILE A 19 28.33 37.16 -3.30
N VAL A 20 27.12 36.85 -3.78
CA VAL A 20 26.22 35.88 -3.18
C VAL A 20 26.82 34.48 -3.08
N CYS A 21 27.80 34.13 -3.94
CA CYS A 21 28.53 32.87 -3.82
C CYS A 21 29.29 32.69 -2.50
N PHE A 22 29.52 33.77 -1.75
CA PHE A 22 30.27 33.79 -0.50
C PHE A 22 29.39 34.06 0.74
N LEU A 23 28.09 34.23 0.56
CA LEU A 23 27.16 34.60 1.61
C LEU A 23 26.32 33.40 2.04
N ASP A 24 25.97 33.35 3.33
CA ASP A 24 24.93 32.45 3.82
C ASP A 24 23.53 32.97 3.46
N SER A 25 22.50 32.16 3.64
CA SER A 25 21.13 32.53 3.30
C SER A 25 20.58 33.70 4.14
N ASN A 26 21.04 33.90 5.38
CA ASN A 26 20.61 35.04 6.20
C ASN A 26 21.27 36.34 5.69
N ASP A 27 22.54 36.28 5.32
CA ASP A 27 23.28 37.39 4.73
C ASP A 27 22.71 37.76 3.36
N ILE A 28 22.31 36.78 2.56
CA ILE A 28 21.59 37.01 1.30
C ILE A 28 20.24 37.69 1.58
N GLU A 29 19.43 37.19 2.54
CA GLU A 29 18.16 37.84 2.92
C GLU A 29 18.38 39.30 3.39
N THR A 30 19.46 39.55 4.15
CA THR A 30 19.84 40.88 4.64
C THR A 30 20.28 41.80 3.49
N LEU A 31 21.05 41.29 2.54
CA LEU A 31 21.46 42.04 1.35
C LEU A 31 20.24 42.39 0.47
N LEU A 32 19.34 41.44 0.26
CA LEU A 32 18.12 41.64 -0.53
C LEU A 32 17.16 42.65 0.10
N THR A 33 17.07 42.67 1.44
CA THR A 33 16.25 43.65 2.16
C THR A 33 16.88 45.04 2.17
N THR A 34 18.20 45.12 2.37
CA THR A 34 18.96 46.39 2.37
C THR A 34 18.91 47.09 1.02
N TYR A 35 19.02 46.33 -0.08
CA TYR A 35 19.03 46.87 -1.44
C TYR A 35 17.72 46.61 -2.20
N ARG A 36 16.59 46.49 -1.49
CA ARG A 36 15.27 46.15 -2.05
C ARG A 36 14.87 47.00 -3.27
N SER A 37 15.23 48.28 -3.28
CA SER A 37 14.95 49.21 -4.40
C SER A 37 15.62 48.81 -5.72
N MET A 38 16.79 48.16 -5.67
CA MET A 38 17.48 47.64 -6.86
C MET A 38 16.84 46.34 -7.37
N PHE A 39 16.28 45.52 -6.48
CA PHE A 39 15.66 44.24 -6.83
C PHE A 39 14.18 44.32 -7.20
N ALA A 40 13.47 45.36 -6.78
CA ALA A 40 12.03 45.53 -7.05
C ALA A 40 11.70 45.85 -8.53
N VAL A 41 12.71 46.09 -9.36
CA VAL A 41 12.56 46.63 -10.72
C VAL A 41 12.09 45.59 -11.75
N SER A 42 12.20 44.29 -11.48
CA SER A 42 11.81 43.24 -12.42
C SER A 42 11.11 42.07 -11.73
N GLN A 43 9.98 41.60 -12.30
CA GLN A 43 9.31 40.36 -11.86
C GLN A 43 10.19 39.12 -12.05
N GLU A 44 11.13 39.16 -13.01
CA GLU A 44 12.13 38.12 -13.26
C GLU A 44 13.19 38.02 -12.16
N ASN A 45 13.35 39.04 -11.29
CA ASN A 45 14.35 39.02 -10.22
C ASN A 45 14.03 37.97 -9.15
N SER A 46 12.76 37.62 -8.97
CA SER A 46 12.33 36.55 -8.05
C SER A 46 12.95 35.19 -8.40
N TYR A 47 13.23 34.94 -9.68
CA TYR A 47 13.90 33.73 -10.17
C TYR A 47 15.34 33.63 -9.68
N TYR A 48 16.10 34.73 -9.79
CA TYR A 48 17.50 34.80 -9.37
C TYR A 48 17.63 34.77 -7.84
N VAL A 49 16.74 35.48 -7.14
CA VAL A 49 16.68 35.46 -5.67
C VAL A 49 16.45 34.05 -5.14
N HIS A 50 15.45 33.32 -5.65
CA HIS A 50 15.24 31.94 -5.21
C HIS A 50 16.41 31.02 -5.60
N LYS A 51 17.04 31.20 -6.78
CA LYS A 51 18.22 30.43 -7.19
C LYS A 51 19.34 30.54 -6.14
N TRP A 52 19.64 31.76 -5.73
CA TRP A 52 20.68 32.08 -4.77
C TRP A 52 20.38 31.50 -3.38
N LEU A 53 19.16 31.73 -2.89
CA LEU A 53 18.74 31.24 -1.58
C LEU A 53 18.67 29.71 -1.53
N ILE A 54 18.15 29.04 -2.58
CA ILE A 54 18.13 27.58 -2.66
C ILE A 54 19.54 27.00 -2.59
N ARG A 55 20.50 27.59 -3.33
CA ARG A 55 21.89 27.16 -3.30
C ARG A 55 22.47 27.27 -1.89
N ALA A 56 22.35 28.45 -1.27
CA ALA A 56 22.88 28.69 0.08
C ALA A 56 22.25 27.73 1.10
N LEU A 57 20.94 27.51 1.04
CA LEU A 57 20.24 26.57 1.93
C LEU A 57 20.70 25.11 1.74
N ILE A 58 20.90 24.66 0.50
CA ILE A 58 21.43 23.32 0.20
C ILE A 58 22.85 23.16 0.77
N GLU A 59 23.69 24.18 0.65
CA GLU A 59 25.06 24.19 1.17
C GLU A 59 25.08 24.19 2.71
N GLU A 60 24.27 25.04 3.35
CA GLU A 60 24.12 25.11 4.82
C GLU A 60 23.62 23.80 5.42
N LEU A 61 22.56 23.24 4.83
CA LEU A 61 22.00 21.95 5.22
C LEU A 61 22.85 20.78 4.71
N ARG A 62 23.91 21.04 3.94
CA ARG A 62 24.83 20.04 3.37
C ARG A 62 24.10 18.92 2.63
N LEU A 63 23.03 19.25 1.91
CA LEU A 63 22.20 18.27 1.21
C LEU A 63 22.92 17.76 -0.06
N PRO A 64 22.87 16.44 -0.36
CA PRO A 64 23.58 15.83 -1.49
C PRO A 64 22.89 16.04 -2.84
N ILE A 65 22.27 17.20 -3.07
CA ILE A 65 21.44 17.47 -4.25
C ILE A 65 21.97 18.69 -5.02
N LYS A 66 21.80 18.67 -6.33
CA LYS A 66 22.16 19.83 -7.17
C LYS A 66 21.09 20.91 -7.07
N PRO A 67 21.43 22.21 -7.05
CA PRO A 67 20.48 23.30 -6.87
C PRO A 67 19.68 23.67 -8.13
N TYR A 68 19.68 22.82 -9.16
CA TYR A 68 19.04 23.10 -10.44
C TYR A 68 17.58 22.63 -10.42
N PHE A 69 16.69 23.58 -10.19
CA PHE A 69 15.23 23.38 -10.25
C PHE A 69 14.61 24.23 -11.34
N GLU A 70 13.55 23.71 -11.95
CA GLU A 70 12.74 24.43 -12.95
C GLU A 70 12.08 25.67 -12.33
N GLN A 71 11.79 26.66 -13.18
CA GLN A 71 11.34 27.98 -12.72
C GLN A 71 10.02 27.93 -11.94
N THR A 72 9.13 27.01 -12.28
CA THR A 72 7.83 26.82 -11.63
C THR A 72 7.94 26.30 -10.20
N ASP A 73 9.02 25.57 -9.88
CA ASP A 73 9.13 24.83 -8.61
C ASP A 73 9.91 25.59 -7.54
N ARG A 74 10.74 26.57 -7.93
CA ARG A 74 11.71 27.22 -7.04
C ARG A 74 11.11 27.88 -5.81
N SER A 75 9.95 28.51 -5.94
CA SER A 75 9.27 29.13 -4.79
C SER A 75 8.92 28.10 -3.71
N LEU A 76 8.39 26.94 -4.14
CA LEU A 76 8.00 25.85 -3.26
C LEU A 76 9.23 25.14 -2.67
N VAL A 77 10.26 24.92 -3.50
CA VAL A 77 11.56 24.37 -3.05
C VAL A 77 12.19 25.26 -1.99
N TYR A 78 12.28 26.58 -2.25
CA TYR A 78 12.82 27.56 -1.31
C TYR A 78 12.05 27.55 0.02
N THR A 79 10.71 27.61 -0.04
CA THR A 79 9.86 27.59 1.15
C THR A 79 10.08 26.31 1.97
N SER A 80 10.22 25.16 1.30
CA SER A 80 10.46 23.88 1.94
C SER A 80 11.85 23.79 2.57
N LEU A 81 12.90 24.20 1.86
CA LEU A 81 14.26 24.26 2.37
C LEU A 81 14.39 25.21 3.57
N ARG A 82 13.66 26.34 3.57
CA ARG A 82 13.65 27.27 4.70
C ARG A 82 13.03 26.66 5.95
N GLN A 83 11.96 25.89 5.81
CA GLN A 83 11.37 25.14 6.93
C GLN A 83 12.33 24.05 7.44
N LEU A 84 13.00 23.33 6.53
CA LEU A 84 14.04 22.38 6.90
C LEU A 84 15.20 23.05 7.65
N LYS A 85 15.68 24.21 7.16
CA LYS A 85 16.69 25.02 7.86
C LYS A 85 16.23 25.34 9.27
N HIS A 86 15.01 25.85 9.43
CA HIS A 86 14.50 26.23 10.75
C HIS A 86 14.51 25.06 11.73
N TYR A 87 14.14 23.86 11.28
CA TYR A 87 14.10 22.67 12.15
C TYR A 87 15.47 22.02 12.38
N PHE A 88 16.31 21.94 11.35
CA PHE A 88 17.60 21.25 11.37
C PHE A 88 18.80 22.20 11.56
N VAL A 89 18.59 23.47 11.91
CA VAL A 89 19.68 24.48 12.05
C VAL A 89 20.78 24.00 13.00
N SER A 90 20.42 23.33 14.09
CA SER A 90 21.36 22.78 15.07
C SER A 90 21.94 21.42 14.68
N HIS A 91 21.38 20.79 13.63
CA HIS A 91 21.71 19.44 13.19
C HIS A 91 21.84 19.35 11.65
N PRO A 92 22.73 20.14 11.01
CA PRO A 92 22.89 20.15 9.54
C PRO A 92 23.47 18.84 8.98
N GLU A 93 23.95 17.95 9.84
CA GLU A 93 24.45 16.61 9.49
C GLU A 93 23.44 15.49 9.80
N ALA A 94 22.18 15.84 10.04
CA ALA A 94 21.15 14.84 10.27
C ALA A 94 21.08 13.84 9.08
N PRO A 95 20.72 12.57 9.34
CA PRO A 95 20.41 11.61 8.30
C PRO A 95 19.37 12.15 7.32
N ILE A 96 19.55 11.90 6.01
CA ILE A 96 18.55 12.28 4.99
C ILE A 96 17.18 11.67 5.28
N ALA A 97 17.14 10.49 5.93
CA ALA A 97 15.91 9.88 6.41
C ALA A 97 15.10 10.81 7.34
N ASP A 98 15.75 11.60 8.21
CA ASP A 98 15.08 12.51 9.13
C ASP A 98 14.43 13.68 8.37
N TYR A 99 15.12 14.22 7.35
CA TYR A 99 14.54 15.24 6.47
C TYR A 99 13.31 14.69 5.73
N LEU A 100 13.39 13.47 5.19
CA LEU A 100 12.26 12.83 4.50
C LEU A 100 11.07 12.60 5.44
N CYS A 101 11.31 12.11 6.66
CA CYS A 101 10.26 11.92 7.67
C CYS A 101 9.61 13.24 8.08
N PHE A 102 10.41 14.29 8.29
CA PHE A 102 9.91 15.63 8.58
C PHE A 102 9.01 16.17 7.45
N MET A 103 9.42 16.00 6.19
CA MET A 103 8.63 16.41 5.03
C MET A 103 7.26 15.70 4.98
N VAL A 104 7.23 14.41 5.33
CA VAL A 104 6.00 13.62 5.43
C VAL A 104 5.09 14.15 6.56
N GLU A 105 5.64 14.37 7.75
CA GLU A 105 4.87 14.82 8.92
C GLU A 105 4.20 16.18 8.73
N ARG A 106 4.94 17.13 8.16
CA ARG A 106 4.46 18.51 8.01
C ARG A 106 3.53 18.70 6.82
N LYS A 107 3.33 17.66 5.99
CA LYS A 107 2.65 17.77 4.68
C LYS A 107 3.22 18.92 3.84
N ASN A 108 4.48 19.26 4.08
CA ASN A 108 5.18 20.38 3.46
C ASN A 108 5.96 19.84 2.26
N LEU A 109 5.21 19.24 1.36
CA LEU A 109 5.74 18.45 0.25
C LEU A 109 6.02 19.37 -0.93
N CYS A 110 7.29 19.67 -1.11
CA CYS A 110 7.80 19.96 -2.43
C CYS A 110 8.20 18.62 -3.06
N ASP A 111 7.34 18.07 -3.92
CA ASP A 111 7.52 16.74 -4.51
C ASP A 111 8.90 16.59 -5.16
N ILE A 112 9.35 17.59 -5.92
CA ILE A 112 10.66 17.56 -6.58
C ILE A 112 11.82 17.55 -5.57
N LEU A 113 11.69 18.25 -4.43
CA LEU A 113 12.71 18.21 -3.38
C LEU A 113 12.73 16.85 -2.69
N PHE A 114 11.55 16.28 -2.41
CA PHE A 114 11.43 14.95 -1.82
C PHE A 114 12.05 13.89 -2.75
N GLU A 115 11.73 13.94 -4.04
CA GLU A 115 12.29 13.06 -5.07
C GLU A 115 13.82 13.14 -5.12
N ARG A 116 14.38 14.37 -5.16
CA ARG A 116 15.84 14.57 -5.16
C ARG A 116 16.52 14.02 -3.91
N LEU A 117 15.90 14.18 -2.74
CA LEU A 117 16.46 13.65 -1.50
C LEU A 117 16.41 12.12 -1.47
N ILE A 118 15.28 11.52 -1.87
CA ILE A 118 15.12 10.06 -1.84
C ILE A 118 15.96 9.35 -2.92
N GLU A 119 16.29 10.00 -4.03
CA GLU A 119 17.28 9.52 -5.01
C GLU A 119 18.68 9.32 -4.39
N THR A 120 19.00 10.06 -3.32
CA THR A 120 20.35 10.05 -2.74
C THR A 120 20.56 8.98 -1.67
N VAL A 121 19.47 8.38 -1.16
CA VAL A 121 19.56 7.41 -0.06
C VAL A 121 19.83 5.99 -0.54
N TYR A 122 20.38 5.17 0.34
CA TYR A 122 20.52 3.73 0.13
C TYR A 122 19.91 2.94 1.29
N VAL A 123 19.27 1.82 0.96
CA VAL A 123 18.57 0.99 1.96
C VAL A 123 19.56 0.15 2.76
N GLY A 124 19.50 0.26 4.08
CA GLY A 124 20.18 -0.65 4.99
C GLY A 124 19.60 -2.06 4.89
N LYS A 125 20.45 -3.07 4.67
CA LYS A 125 20.05 -4.47 4.89
C LYS A 125 20.32 -4.84 6.34
N TYR A 126 19.32 -5.37 7.04
CA TYR A 126 19.55 -6.10 8.28
C TYR A 126 20.23 -7.42 7.94
N ASP A 127 21.38 -7.69 8.54
CA ASP A 127 21.90 -9.05 8.62
C ASP A 127 21.26 -9.77 9.82
N THR A 128 21.17 -11.08 9.75
CA THR A 128 20.52 -12.00 10.70
C THR A 128 20.97 -11.85 12.16
N ASN A 129 22.08 -11.14 12.41
CA ASN A 129 22.62 -10.86 13.74
C ASN A 129 22.25 -9.47 14.32
N LYS A 130 21.22 -8.79 13.78
CA LYS A 130 20.83 -7.41 14.19
C LYS A 130 21.94 -6.36 14.08
N THR A 131 23.05 -6.68 13.40
CA THR A 131 24.09 -5.72 13.02
C THR A 131 23.79 -5.17 11.64
N ILE A 132 23.68 -3.85 11.50
CA ILE A 132 23.58 -3.17 10.21
C ILE A 132 24.89 -3.41 9.45
N ARG A 133 24.89 -4.30 8.47
CA ARG A 133 25.99 -4.41 7.49
C ARG A 133 25.49 -3.96 6.13
N MET A 134 26.13 -2.91 5.62
CA MET A 134 25.87 -2.38 4.27
C MET A 134 25.86 -3.51 3.25
N ALA A 135 24.84 -3.53 2.39
CA ALA A 135 24.71 -4.52 1.34
C ALA A 135 25.87 -4.38 0.32
N ARG A 136 26.94 -5.15 0.51
CA ARG A 136 27.98 -5.34 -0.49
C ARG A 136 27.42 -6.14 -1.66
N LYS A 137 27.31 -5.49 -2.82
CA LYS A 137 27.64 -6.13 -4.09
C LYS A 137 28.43 -5.12 -4.93
N THR A 138 29.71 -5.45 -5.15
CA THR A 138 30.55 -5.12 -6.32
C THR A 138 30.49 -3.65 -6.76
N THR A 139 31.48 -2.79 -6.54
CA THR A 139 32.94 -2.88 -6.67
C THR A 139 33.52 -1.67 -5.91
N ASN A 140 34.74 -1.79 -5.38
CA ASN A 140 35.57 -0.72 -4.79
C ASN A 140 34.93 0.68 -4.68
N THR A 141 34.17 0.95 -3.63
CA THR A 141 33.84 2.34 -3.24
C THR A 141 33.56 2.40 -1.74
N LEU A 142 34.21 3.39 -1.13
CA LEU A 142 34.18 3.87 0.25
C LEU A 142 32.92 3.53 1.08
N LEU A 143 33.11 3.27 2.38
CA LEU A 143 32.06 3.35 3.41
C LEU A 143 31.18 4.57 3.12
N LYS A 144 29.98 4.36 2.57
CA LYS A 144 29.07 5.48 2.33
C LYS A 144 28.66 6.05 3.70
N PRO A 145 28.64 7.39 3.86
CA PRO A 145 28.28 8.00 5.14
C PRO A 145 26.93 7.47 5.65
N LEU A 146 26.81 7.28 6.97
CA LEU A 146 25.54 6.91 7.64
C LEU A 146 24.43 7.90 7.32
N ARG A 147 24.79 9.14 6.98
CA ARG A 147 23.88 10.19 6.59
C ARG A 147 22.94 9.84 5.42
N PHE A 148 23.38 9.00 4.48
CA PHE A 148 22.54 8.58 3.34
C PHE A 148 21.87 7.22 3.53
N LEU A 149 22.01 6.63 4.72
CA LEU A 149 21.33 5.38 5.07
C LEU A 149 19.86 5.65 5.36
N ILE A 150 18.98 4.86 4.76
CA ILE A 150 17.58 4.75 5.19
C ILE A 150 17.35 3.36 5.79
N THR A 151 16.83 3.32 7.01
CA THR A 151 16.54 2.06 7.69
C THR A 151 15.18 1.52 7.25
N PRO A 152 14.93 0.22 7.43
CA PRO A 152 13.59 -0.34 7.22
C PRO A 152 12.50 0.30 8.08
N ALA A 153 12.83 0.82 9.27
CA ALA A 153 11.85 1.51 10.11
C ALA A 153 11.43 2.86 9.48
N ASP A 154 12.40 3.61 8.97
CA ASP A 154 12.14 4.88 8.26
C ASP A 154 11.29 4.64 7.01
N LEU A 155 11.58 3.57 6.26
CA LEU A 155 10.76 3.18 5.10
C LEU A 155 9.33 2.83 5.50
N VAL A 156 9.12 2.08 6.58
CA VAL A 156 7.77 1.80 7.09
C VAL A 156 7.06 3.10 7.45
N TYR A 157 7.75 4.01 8.15
CA TYR A 157 7.19 5.30 8.55
C TYR A 157 6.77 6.15 7.35
N ILE A 158 7.69 6.36 6.39
CA ILE A 158 7.43 7.14 5.17
C ILE A 158 6.26 6.56 4.38
N LEU A 159 6.20 5.24 4.20
CA LEU A 159 5.11 4.61 3.43
C LEU A 159 3.77 4.62 4.18
N LEU A 160 3.78 4.55 5.51
CA LEU A 160 2.58 4.56 6.32
C LEU A 160 1.96 5.98 6.36
N HIS A 161 2.79 6.99 6.62
CA HIS A 161 2.36 8.37 6.86
C HIS A 161 2.40 9.26 5.61
N GLY A 162 3.20 8.90 4.60
CA GLY A 162 3.26 9.62 3.33
C GLY A 162 1.95 9.47 2.55
N ASP A 163 1.66 10.42 1.66
CA ASP A 163 0.52 10.30 0.75
C ASP A 163 0.81 9.36 -0.43
N LEU A 164 -0.11 9.29 -1.39
CA LEU A 164 0.06 8.46 -2.59
C LEU A 164 1.27 8.91 -3.43
N THR A 165 1.56 10.21 -3.49
CA THR A 165 2.67 10.77 -4.27
C THR A 165 4.01 10.40 -3.64
N VAL A 166 4.15 10.60 -2.33
CA VAL A 166 5.30 10.14 -1.53
C VAL A 166 5.53 8.64 -1.71
N THR A 167 4.46 7.85 -1.64
CA THR A 167 4.55 6.39 -1.82
C THR A 167 5.06 6.05 -3.21
N LYS A 168 4.55 6.69 -4.27
CA LYS A 168 5.02 6.48 -5.65
C LYS A 168 6.50 6.83 -5.82
N MET A 169 6.91 8.02 -5.39
CA MET A 169 8.30 8.48 -5.47
C MET A 169 9.24 7.54 -4.71
N THR A 170 8.82 7.06 -3.53
CA THR A 170 9.59 6.10 -2.74
C THR A 170 9.75 4.76 -3.47
N LEU A 171 8.68 4.21 -4.05
CA LEU A 171 8.74 2.92 -4.76
C LEU A 171 9.51 2.99 -6.09
N GLN A 172 9.56 4.15 -6.73
CA GLN A 172 10.33 4.39 -7.96
C GLN A 172 11.83 4.47 -7.69
N ASN A 173 12.23 5.12 -6.59
CA ASN A 173 13.63 5.35 -6.27
C ASN A 173 14.24 4.24 -5.40
N ILE A 174 13.42 3.52 -4.62
CA ILE A 174 13.89 2.55 -3.65
C ILE A 174 13.35 1.14 -3.94
N ASN A 175 14.27 0.17 -4.05
CA ASN A 175 13.89 -1.24 -4.09
C ASN A 175 13.56 -1.79 -2.69
N ILE A 176 12.30 -1.68 -2.30
CA ILE A 176 11.79 -2.07 -0.98
C ILE A 176 11.64 -3.61 -0.84
N ALA A 177 12.06 -4.19 0.29
CA ALA A 177 11.89 -5.63 0.51
C ALA A 177 10.40 -6.03 0.63
N PRO A 178 9.99 -7.22 0.16
CA PRO A 178 8.59 -7.68 0.26
C PRO A 178 8.03 -7.66 1.69
N ASP A 179 8.84 -7.99 2.70
CA ASP A 179 8.44 -7.94 4.11
C ASP A 179 8.00 -6.54 4.56
N ILE A 180 8.73 -5.50 4.14
CA ILE A 180 8.38 -4.11 4.44
C ILE A 180 7.06 -3.76 3.77
N THR A 181 6.92 -4.11 2.48
CA THR A 181 5.68 -3.84 1.72
C THR A 181 4.47 -4.52 2.37
N ILE A 182 4.56 -5.79 2.74
CA ILE A 182 3.46 -6.51 3.40
C ILE A 182 3.16 -5.90 4.76
N ASN A 183 4.17 -5.58 5.57
CA ASN A 183 3.98 -4.96 6.88
C ASN A 183 3.20 -3.63 6.78
N VAL A 184 3.57 -2.77 5.83
CA VAL A 184 2.87 -1.49 5.60
C VAL A 184 1.43 -1.75 5.16
N ILE A 185 1.20 -2.67 4.22
CA ILE A 185 -0.18 -3.01 3.79
C ILE A 185 -1.01 -3.49 4.98
N SER A 186 -0.47 -4.40 5.80
CA SER A 186 -1.16 -4.90 6.99
C SER A 186 -1.52 -3.77 7.94
N GLN A 187 -0.59 -2.87 8.25
CA GLN A 187 -0.84 -1.73 9.14
C GLN A 187 -1.89 -0.76 8.59
N LEU A 188 -1.84 -0.44 7.30
CA LEU A 188 -2.86 0.40 6.64
C LEU A 188 -4.26 -0.24 6.71
N LEU A 189 -4.34 -1.56 6.56
CA LEU A 189 -5.62 -2.28 6.63
C LEU A 189 -6.14 -2.48 8.06
N THR A 190 -5.26 -2.56 9.06
CA THR A 190 -5.63 -2.75 10.47
C THR A 190 -5.85 -1.45 11.23
N ASN A 191 -5.22 -0.34 10.84
CA ASN A 191 -5.39 0.99 11.45
C ASN A 191 -6.72 1.64 10.99
N GLN A 192 -7.83 0.95 11.25
CA GLN A 192 -9.19 1.32 10.85
C GLN A 192 -9.68 2.59 11.57
N GLY A 193 -9.22 3.75 11.10
CA GLY A 193 -9.79 5.06 11.36
C GLY A 193 -10.66 5.56 10.19
N SER A 194 -11.12 6.82 10.27
CA SER A 194 -12.07 7.46 9.34
C SER A 194 -11.62 7.61 7.88
N ASN A 195 -10.36 7.26 7.54
CA ASN A 195 -9.75 7.53 6.23
C ASN A 195 -9.44 6.28 5.39
N PHE A 196 -10.04 5.12 5.71
CA PHE A 196 -9.78 3.86 5.01
C PHE A 196 -9.90 3.96 3.47
N ILE A 197 -10.85 4.75 2.96
CA ILE A 197 -11.07 4.89 1.52
C ILE A 197 -9.89 5.59 0.82
N SER A 198 -9.25 6.58 1.45
CA SER A 198 -8.10 7.28 0.85
C SER A 198 -6.85 6.40 0.80
N ASP A 199 -6.71 5.43 1.70
CA ASP A 199 -5.56 4.53 1.73
C ASP A 199 -5.69 3.34 0.77
N LEU A 200 -6.87 3.07 0.21
CA LEU A 200 -7.07 1.96 -0.74
C LEU A 200 -6.18 2.07 -1.98
N SER A 201 -6.06 3.26 -2.59
CA SER A 201 -5.18 3.46 -3.76
C SER A 201 -3.70 3.23 -3.42
N LYS A 202 -3.30 3.54 -2.18
CA LYS A 202 -1.95 3.28 -1.68
C LYS A 202 -1.74 1.78 -1.44
N VAL A 203 -2.72 1.10 -0.85
CA VAL A 203 -2.72 -0.36 -0.66
C VAL A 203 -2.61 -1.06 -2.02
N GLU A 204 -3.41 -0.66 -3.02
CA GLU A 204 -3.35 -1.23 -4.38
C GLU A 204 -1.96 -1.04 -5.01
N LEU A 205 -1.38 0.16 -4.90
CA LEU A 205 -0.02 0.42 -5.39
C LEU A 205 1.04 -0.48 -4.75
N LEU A 206 0.98 -0.65 -3.42
CA LEU A 206 1.90 -1.51 -2.68
C LEU A 206 1.71 -2.99 -3.05
N ILE A 207 0.48 -3.43 -3.28
CA ILE A 207 0.19 -4.80 -3.74
C ILE A 207 0.71 -5.02 -5.16
N ASP A 208 0.52 -4.07 -6.08
CA ASP A 208 1.06 -4.18 -7.45
C ASP A 208 2.58 -4.34 -7.41
N GLN A 209 3.26 -3.57 -6.55
CA GLN A 209 4.71 -3.67 -6.37
C GLN A 209 5.13 -5.01 -5.74
N PHE A 210 4.38 -5.50 -4.75
CA PHE A 210 4.64 -6.81 -4.15
C PHE A 210 4.49 -7.95 -5.19
N LEU A 211 3.41 -7.93 -5.97
CA LEU A 211 3.16 -8.93 -7.00
C LEU A 211 4.19 -8.85 -8.14
N ALA A 212 4.59 -7.64 -8.56
CA ALA A 212 5.68 -7.47 -9.52
C ALA A 212 6.99 -8.11 -9.01
N LYS A 213 7.28 -7.99 -7.70
CA LYS A 213 8.45 -8.63 -7.08
C LYS A 213 8.31 -10.15 -6.94
N SER A 214 7.08 -10.66 -6.82
CA SER A 214 6.81 -12.11 -6.82
C SER A 214 7.15 -12.81 -8.14
N CYS A 215 7.33 -12.04 -9.22
CA CYS A 215 7.88 -12.57 -10.46
C CYS A 215 9.34 -13.02 -10.33
N PHE A 216 10.07 -12.61 -9.30
CA PHE A 216 11.46 -13.02 -9.10
C PHE A 216 11.54 -14.29 -8.22
N PRO A 217 12.52 -15.20 -8.46
CA PRO A 217 12.62 -16.49 -7.75
C PRO A 217 12.83 -16.40 -6.23
N SER A 218 13.02 -15.20 -5.69
CA SER A 218 13.42 -14.93 -4.31
C SER A 218 12.26 -14.87 -3.31
N LEU A 219 11.01 -15.10 -3.73
CA LEU A 219 9.88 -15.00 -2.81
C LEU A 219 9.77 -16.25 -1.92
N SER A 220 10.14 -16.10 -0.64
CA SER A 220 9.95 -17.15 0.38
C SER A 220 8.47 -17.53 0.60
N ARG A 221 8.23 -18.76 1.10
CA ARG A 221 6.89 -19.22 1.55
C ARG A 221 6.30 -18.31 2.64
N GLN A 222 7.14 -17.69 3.47
CA GLN A 222 6.70 -16.79 4.53
C GLN A 222 6.05 -15.52 3.95
N HIS A 223 6.58 -14.98 2.84
CA HIS A 223 5.95 -13.84 2.17
C HIS A 223 4.55 -14.20 1.62
N GLN A 224 4.39 -15.40 1.07
CA GLN A 224 3.08 -15.87 0.58
C GLN A 224 2.08 -16.02 1.74
N PHE A 225 2.51 -16.59 2.86
CA PHE A 225 1.69 -16.68 4.07
C PHE A 225 1.26 -15.30 4.56
N ASN A 226 2.20 -14.35 4.66
CA ASN A 226 1.92 -12.99 5.11
C ASN A 226 0.97 -12.25 4.15
N PHE A 227 1.11 -12.43 2.83
CA PHE A 227 0.17 -11.85 1.86
C PHE A 227 -1.23 -12.49 1.93
N ASN A 228 -1.35 -13.77 2.29
CA ASN A 228 -2.68 -14.35 2.55
C ASN A 228 -3.35 -13.72 3.78
N GLN A 229 -2.60 -13.30 4.79
CA GLN A 229 -3.16 -12.53 5.92
C GLN A 229 -3.73 -11.18 5.45
N VAL A 230 -3.09 -10.51 4.49
CA VAL A 230 -3.63 -9.30 3.84
C VAL A 230 -4.99 -9.60 3.20
N LEU A 231 -5.09 -10.68 2.43
CA LEU A 231 -6.35 -11.10 1.82
C LEU A 231 -7.42 -11.45 2.87
N PHE A 232 -7.05 -12.06 4.01
CA PHE A 232 -8.01 -12.32 5.09
C PHE A 232 -8.59 -11.03 5.68
N VAL A 233 -7.78 -9.99 5.86
CA VAL A 233 -8.28 -8.69 6.32
C VAL A 233 -9.25 -8.10 5.30
N LEU A 234 -8.94 -8.21 4.00
CA LEU A 234 -9.83 -7.74 2.94
C LEU A 234 -11.15 -8.52 2.88
N ILE A 235 -11.10 -9.84 3.08
CA ILE A 235 -12.29 -10.71 3.15
C ILE A 235 -13.17 -10.32 4.33
N LYS A 236 -12.57 -10.14 5.51
CA LYS A 236 -13.28 -9.73 6.74
C LYS A 236 -13.94 -8.36 6.59
N GLY A 237 -13.27 -7.43 5.92
CA GLY A 237 -13.78 -6.09 5.64
C GLY A 237 -14.72 -5.98 4.43
N LEU A 238 -15.04 -7.09 3.76
CA LEU A 238 -15.90 -7.14 2.57
C LEU A 238 -15.42 -6.25 1.40
N TYR A 239 -14.11 -6.03 1.26
CA TYR A 239 -13.52 -5.20 0.22
C TYR A 239 -13.40 -5.93 -1.13
N ASN A 240 -14.54 -6.43 -1.63
CA ASN A 240 -14.58 -7.35 -2.78
C ASN A 240 -14.11 -6.71 -4.09
N LYS A 241 -14.28 -5.39 -4.28
CA LYS A 241 -13.73 -4.67 -5.45
C LYS A 241 -12.20 -4.73 -5.47
N THR A 242 -11.56 -4.52 -4.33
CA THR A 242 -10.11 -4.63 -4.18
C THR A 242 -9.64 -6.07 -4.36
N ILE A 243 -10.37 -7.05 -3.81
CA ILE A 243 -10.08 -8.47 -4.03
C ILE A 243 -10.13 -8.81 -5.53
N GLU A 244 -11.19 -8.41 -6.24
CA GLU A 244 -11.32 -8.60 -7.68
C GLU A 244 -10.15 -7.97 -8.45
N TRP A 245 -9.77 -6.74 -8.09
CA TRP A 245 -8.62 -6.06 -8.67
C TRP A 245 -7.31 -6.83 -8.43
N ILE A 246 -7.08 -7.34 -7.21
CA ILE A 246 -5.90 -8.14 -6.85
C ILE A 246 -5.86 -9.41 -7.70
N LEU A 247 -6.98 -10.12 -7.83
CA LEU A 247 -7.06 -11.35 -8.62
C LEU A 247 -6.66 -11.10 -10.08
N LYS A 248 -7.18 -10.03 -10.70
CA LYS A 248 -6.76 -9.60 -12.06
C LYS A 248 -5.25 -9.36 -12.15
N ARG A 249 -4.63 -8.79 -11.10
CA ARG A 249 -3.17 -8.59 -11.03
C ARG A 249 -2.39 -9.88 -10.83
N VAL A 250 -2.88 -10.82 -10.03
CA VAL A 250 -2.25 -12.14 -9.89
C VAL A 250 -2.17 -12.84 -11.26
N VAL A 251 -3.22 -12.78 -12.07
CA VAL A 251 -3.19 -13.28 -13.47
C VAL A 251 -2.11 -12.59 -14.29
N LYS A 252 -2.00 -11.25 -14.18
CA LYS A 252 -0.97 -10.47 -14.91
C LYS A 252 0.44 -10.94 -14.57
N TYR A 253 0.73 -11.23 -13.29
CA TYR A 253 2.08 -11.55 -12.83
C TYR A 253 2.42 -13.06 -12.84
N ARG A 254 1.43 -13.96 -13.05
CA ARG A 254 1.53 -15.41 -13.33
C ARG A 254 2.35 -16.31 -12.38
N ARG A 255 3.14 -15.76 -11.45
CA ARG A 255 4.02 -16.52 -10.54
C ARG A 255 3.55 -16.57 -9.09
N TYR A 256 2.60 -15.72 -8.69
CA TYR A 256 2.01 -15.80 -7.36
C TYR A 256 0.99 -16.93 -7.29
N GLN A 257 1.19 -17.88 -6.36
CA GLN A 257 0.25 -18.98 -6.13
C GLN A 257 -0.70 -18.62 -5.00
N ILE A 258 -2.00 -18.58 -5.33
CA ILE A 258 -3.07 -18.32 -4.37
C ILE A 258 -3.38 -19.61 -3.58
N GLN A 259 -3.47 -19.49 -2.25
CA GLN A 259 -3.92 -20.59 -1.38
C GLN A 259 -5.45 -20.59 -1.25
N TYR A 260 -6.14 -21.00 -2.33
CA TYR A 260 -7.62 -20.91 -2.42
C TYR A 260 -8.35 -21.58 -1.26
N GLN A 261 -7.91 -22.77 -0.82
CA GLN A 261 -8.56 -23.50 0.28
C GLN A 261 -8.70 -22.65 1.56
N GLN A 262 -7.66 -21.89 1.92
CA GLN A 262 -7.69 -21.05 3.11
C GLN A 262 -8.58 -19.81 2.92
N LEU A 263 -8.49 -19.17 1.74
CA LEU A 263 -9.27 -17.98 1.41
C LEU A 263 -10.76 -18.27 1.32
N ILE A 264 -11.13 -19.40 0.72
CA ILE A 264 -12.51 -19.87 0.63
C ILE A 264 -13.07 -20.12 2.02
N ASN A 265 -12.36 -20.86 2.87
CA ASN A 265 -12.79 -21.06 4.26
C ASN A 265 -12.97 -19.72 4.99
N LYS A 266 -12.07 -18.76 4.77
CA LYS A 266 -12.19 -17.41 5.35
C LYS A 266 -13.42 -16.65 4.85
N CYS A 267 -13.76 -16.75 3.56
CA CYS A 267 -14.99 -16.18 3.02
C CYS A 267 -16.23 -16.79 3.68
N LEU A 268 -16.24 -18.10 3.89
CA LEU A 268 -17.35 -18.81 4.53
C LEU A 268 -17.50 -18.43 6.01
N GLU A 269 -16.40 -18.26 6.75
CA GLU A 269 -16.42 -17.79 8.14
C GLU A 269 -17.11 -16.41 8.28
N HIS A 270 -16.79 -15.49 7.35
CA HIS A 270 -17.28 -14.11 7.37
C HIS A 270 -18.53 -13.86 6.51
N ASP A 271 -19.16 -14.91 5.98
CA ASP A 271 -20.33 -14.82 5.07
C ASP A 271 -20.11 -13.89 3.86
N ASN A 272 -18.87 -13.85 3.35
CA ASN A 272 -18.54 -13.03 2.19
C ASN A 272 -18.81 -13.81 0.89
N LEU A 273 -20.08 -13.88 0.49
CA LEU A 273 -20.52 -14.60 -0.72
C LEU A 273 -19.86 -14.07 -2.00
N GLN A 274 -19.75 -12.75 -2.16
CA GLN A 274 -19.13 -12.19 -3.36
C GLN A 274 -17.63 -12.50 -3.43
N GLY A 275 -16.91 -12.42 -2.29
CA GLY A 275 -15.52 -12.85 -2.21
C GLY A 275 -15.36 -14.34 -2.53
N LEU A 276 -16.27 -15.17 -2.01
CA LEU A 276 -16.33 -16.60 -2.32
C LEU A 276 -16.45 -16.84 -3.83
N MET A 277 -17.40 -16.18 -4.49
CA MET A 277 -17.61 -16.25 -5.94
C MET A 277 -16.37 -15.84 -6.73
N LEU A 278 -15.69 -14.76 -6.32
CA LEU A 278 -14.48 -14.28 -6.97
C LEU A 278 -13.35 -15.32 -6.91
N PHE A 279 -13.09 -15.89 -5.73
CA PHE A 279 -12.02 -16.88 -5.58
C PHE A 279 -12.31 -18.18 -6.33
N THR A 280 -13.55 -18.66 -6.32
CA THR A 280 -13.93 -19.91 -6.99
C THR A 280 -13.91 -19.78 -8.51
N GLN A 281 -14.39 -18.66 -9.06
CA GLN A 281 -14.28 -18.34 -10.49
C GLN A 281 -12.81 -18.22 -10.93
N HIS A 282 -11.99 -17.56 -10.13
CA HIS A 282 -10.57 -17.42 -10.44
C HIS A 282 -9.84 -18.76 -10.34
N MET A 283 -10.19 -19.60 -9.35
CA MET A 283 -9.67 -20.96 -9.20
C MET A 283 -10.01 -21.84 -10.41
N SER A 284 -11.28 -21.88 -10.82
CA SER A 284 -11.73 -22.70 -11.96
C SER A 284 -11.09 -22.29 -13.28
N THR A 285 -10.73 -21.01 -13.43
CA THR A 285 -10.11 -20.49 -14.65
C THR A 285 -8.60 -20.75 -14.70
N TYR A 286 -7.89 -20.62 -13.57
CA TYR A 286 -6.42 -20.50 -13.55
C TYR A 286 -5.70 -21.58 -12.75
N SER A 287 -6.41 -22.52 -12.13
CA SER A 287 -5.80 -23.62 -11.40
C SER A 287 -6.40 -24.97 -11.79
N THR A 288 -5.64 -26.04 -11.57
CA THR A 288 -6.19 -27.39 -11.71
C THR A 288 -7.31 -27.57 -10.70
N PRO A 289 -8.40 -28.28 -11.07
CA PRO A 289 -9.52 -28.52 -10.17
C PRO A 289 -9.00 -29.26 -8.93
N THR A 290 -8.85 -28.52 -7.84
CA THR A 290 -8.53 -29.05 -6.53
C THR A 290 -9.83 -29.23 -5.78
N LYS A 291 -10.00 -30.39 -5.14
CA LYS A 291 -11.16 -30.62 -4.28
C LYS A 291 -11.09 -29.66 -3.10
N ILE A 292 -11.99 -28.68 -3.07
CA ILE A 292 -12.13 -27.78 -1.93
C ILE A 292 -12.83 -28.57 -0.82
N MET A 293 -12.20 -28.59 0.35
CA MET A 293 -12.81 -29.18 1.54
C MET A 293 -13.52 -28.08 2.32
N VAL A 294 -14.84 -28.17 2.44
CA VAL A 294 -15.62 -27.30 3.32
C VAL A 294 -15.86 -28.05 4.62
N ASN A 295 -15.66 -27.40 5.77
CA ASN A 295 -15.92 -28.03 7.05
C ASN A 295 -17.43 -28.28 7.22
N PRO A 296 -17.89 -29.52 7.45
CA PRO A 296 -19.32 -29.81 7.65
C PRO A 296 -19.98 -28.96 8.74
N ARG A 297 -19.24 -28.63 9.80
CA ARG A 297 -19.73 -27.76 10.87
C ARG A 297 -20.07 -26.35 10.37
N MET A 298 -19.28 -25.81 9.43
CA MET A 298 -19.55 -24.49 8.85
C MET A 298 -20.81 -24.51 7.97
N VAL A 299 -21.05 -25.62 7.27
CA VAL A 299 -22.28 -25.82 6.49
C VAL A 299 -23.51 -25.81 7.41
N GLY A 300 -23.45 -26.53 8.54
CA GLY A 300 -24.52 -26.49 9.55
C GLY A 300 -24.74 -25.09 10.12
N GLN A 301 -23.66 -24.36 10.42
CA GLN A 301 -23.73 -22.97 10.90
C GLN A 301 -24.33 -22.01 9.87
N MET A 302 -24.14 -22.22 8.56
CA MET A 302 -24.77 -21.38 7.55
C MET A 302 -26.29 -21.49 7.62
N ILE A 303 -26.81 -22.70 7.81
CA ILE A 303 -28.25 -22.95 7.91
C ILE A 303 -28.80 -22.41 9.23
N GLU A 304 -28.11 -22.68 10.34
CA GLU A 304 -28.46 -22.17 11.66
C GLU A 304 -28.63 -20.64 11.65
N HIS A 305 -27.71 -19.92 11.01
CA HIS A 305 -27.76 -18.45 10.91
C HIS A 305 -28.55 -17.90 9.72
N GLY A 306 -29.27 -18.73 8.96
CA GLY A 306 -30.08 -18.28 7.82
C GLY A 306 -29.26 -17.77 6.60
N ARG A 307 -27.99 -18.13 6.48
CA ARG A 307 -27.10 -17.77 5.35
C ARG A 307 -27.36 -18.65 4.12
N VAL A 308 -28.62 -18.74 3.70
CA VAL A 308 -29.07 -19.75 2.74
C VAL A 308 -28.49 -19.54 1.33
N LYS A 309 -28.21 -18.29 0.94
CA LYS A 309 -27.54 -17.99 -0.35
C LYS A 309 -26.11 -18.54 -0.39
N SER A 310 -25.36 -18.36 0.69
CA SER A 310 -24.01 -18.91 0.84
C SER A 310 -24.03 -20.43 0.88
N PHE A 311 -24.98 -21.02 1.61
CA PHE A 311 -25.20 -22.47 1.63
C PHE A 311 -25.48 -23.01 0.23
N LYS A 312 -26.44 -22.42 -0.49
CA LYS A 312 -26.76 -22.79 -1.87
C LYS A 312 -25.53 -22.78 -2.76
N TYR A 313 -24.78 -21.69 -2.74
CA TYR A 313 -23.57 -21.56 -3.54
C TYR A 313 -22.52 -22.65 -3.22
N VAL A 314 -22.33 -22.98 -1.94
CA VAL A 314 -21.42 -24.05 -1.51
C VAL A 314 -21.86 -25.41 -2.07
N ILE A 315 -23.15 -25.73 -2.00
CA ILE A 315 -23.71 -26.98 -2.55
C ILE A 315 -23.47 -27.05 -4.06
N GLU A 316 -23.87 -26.01 -4.80
CA GLU A 316 -23.84 -25.99 -6.26
C GLU A 316 -22.43 -25.99 -6.84
N HIS A 317 -21.50 -25.25 -6.23
CA HIS A 317 -20.21 -24.95 -6.85
C HIS A 317 -18.98 -25.54 -6.15
N LEU A 318 -19.08 -25.95 -4.88
CA LEU A 318 -17.94 -26.48 -4.13
C LEU A 318 -18.10 -27.95 -3.76
N LEU A 319 -19.30 -28.36 -3.35
CA LEU A 319 -19.57 -29.75 -3.01
C LEU A 319 -20.00 -30.56 -4.25
N GLY A 320 -20.90 -30.01 -5.06
CA GLY A 320 -21.36 -30.61 -6.31
C GLY A 320 -21.84 -32.06 -6.16
N GLU A 321 -21.76 -32.82 -7.26
CA GLU A 321 -22.17 -34.23 -7.32
C GLU A 321 -21.09 -35.21 -6.83
N THR A 322 -19.86 -34.73 -6.61
CA THR A 322 -18.69 -35.60 -6.36
C THR A 322 -18.34 -35.77 -4.88
N ILE A 323 -18.98 -35.00 -3.99
CA ILE A 323 -18.75 -35.08 -2.55
C ILE A 323 -19.81 -35.95 -1.89
N ASN A 324 -19.36 -36.81 -0.97
CA ASN A 324 -20.25 -37.65 -0.17
C ASN A 324 -21.12 -36.78 0.75
N MET A 325 -22.31 -36.41 0.27
CA MET A 325 -23.27 -35.59 1.02
C MET A 325 -23.64 -36.19 2.37
N ASN A 326 -23.54 -37.53 2.53
CA ASN A 326 -23.80 -38.19 3.81
C ASN A 326 -22.87 -37.71 4.92
N ALA A 327 -21.64 -37.25 4.59
CA ALA A 327 -20.72 -36.67 5.57
C ALA A 327 -21.18 -35.30 6.10
N TYR A 328 -22.09 -34.62 5.38
CA TYR A 328 -22.59 -33.29 5.72
C TYR A 328 -24.00 -33.32 6.32
N MET A 329 -24.78 -34.39 6.08
CA MET A 329 -26.19 -34.50 6.50
C MET A 329 -26.41 -34.23 7.99
N ASN A 330 -25.61 -34.82 8.86
CA ASN A 330 -25.74 -34.60 10.30
C ASN A 330 -25.56 -33.12 10.69
N SER A 331 -24.64 -32.42 10.03
CA SER A 331 -24.41 -31.00 10.27
C SER A 331 -25.54 -30.14 9.71
N ILE A 332 -26.05 -30.50 8.52
CA ILE A 332 -27.19 -29.82 7.88
C ILE A 332 -28.45 -29.95 8.75
N CYS A 333 -28.80 -31.17 9.15
CA CYS A 333 -29.95 -31.44 10.04
C CYS A 333 -29.82 -30.74 11.39
N SER A 334 -28.62 -30.76 11.99
CA SER A 334 -28.36 -30.01 13.23
C SER A 334 -28.50 -28.51 13.05
N GLY A 335 -28.14 -27.96 11.89
CA GLY A 335 -28.33 -26.55 11.57
C GLY A 335 -29.81 -26.17 11.44
N ILE A 336 -30.60 -27.02 10.77
CA ILE A 336 -32.06 -26.89 10.65
C ILE A 336 -32.71 -26.89 12.04
N ALA A 337 -32.39 -27.88 12.88
CA ALA A 337 -32.96 -28.02 14.22
C ALA A 337 -32.72 -26.80 15.12
N ARG A 338 -31.63 -26.06 14.89
CA ARG A 338 -31.22 -24.89 15.70
C ARG A 338 -31.61 -23.56 15.07
N SER A 339 -32.11 -23.57 13.83
CA SER A 339 -32.44 -22.34 13.13
C SER A 339 -33.75 -21.75 13.68
N VAL A 340 -33.76 -20.43 13.88
CA VAL A 340 -34.95 -19.69 14.34
C VAL A 340 -35.92 -19.41 13.18
N LYS A 341 -35.40 -19.35 11.93
CA LYS A 341 -36.20 -19.08 10.74
C LYS A 341 -35.50 -19.67 9.51
N ILE A 342 -36.16 -20.61 8.85
CA ILE A 342 -35.65 -21.25 7.63
C ILE A 342 -36.49 -20.78 6.45
N GLU A 343 -35.82 -20.18 5.47
CA GLU A 343 -36.43 -19.89 4.18
C GLU A 343 -36.49 -21.18 3.34
N SER A 344 -37.51 -22.01 3.59
CA SER A 344 -37.74 -23.32 2.94
C SER A 344 -37.62 -23.24 1.41
N PHE A 345 -38.12 -22.16 0.80
CA PHE A 345 -38.05 -21.93 -0.65
C PHE A 345 -36.61 -21.80 -1.19
N LEU A 346 -35.64 -21.38 -0.39
CA LEU A 346 -34.23 -21.34 -0.80
C LEU A 346 -33.57 -22.71 -0.69
N LEU A 347 -33.91 -23.50 0.33
CA LEU A 347 -33.49 -24.90 0.45
C LEU A 347 -34.10 -25.78 -0.64
N GLN A 348 -35.32 -25.46 -1.07
CA GLN A 348 -35.99 -26.10 -2.20
C GLN A 348 -35.14 -26.05 -3.47
N SER A 349 -34.42 -24.95 -3.69
CA SER A 349 -33.57 -24.79 -4.87
C SER A 349 -32.31 -25.67 -4.88
N VAL A 350 -32.00 -26.36 -3.78
CA VAL A 350 -30.91 -27.34 -3.71
C VAL A 350 -31.40 -28.78 -3.45
N ALA A 351 -32.71 -29.02 -3.44
CA ALA A 351 -33.30 -30.33 -3.18
C ALA A 351 -32.78 -31.43 -4.15
N GLY A 352 -32.51 -31.05 -5.40
CA GLY A 352 -31.98 -31.96 -6.43
C GLY A 352 -30.60 -32.56 -6.13
N TYR A 353 -29.82 -31.96 -5.23
CA TYR A 353 -28.50 -32.47 -4.84
C TYR A 353 -28.55 -33.55 -3.73
N PHE A 354 -29.72 -33.83 -3.18
CA PHE A 354 -29.90 -34.84 -2.13
C PHE A 354 -30.51 -36.13 -2.69
N SER A 355 -30.03 -37.28 -2.19
CA SER A 355 -30.69 -38.57 -2.42
C SER A 355 -32.08 -38.58 -1.75
N ASP A 356 -32.96 -39.46 -2.21
CA ASP A 356 -34.32 -39.56 -1.64
C ASP A 356 -34.28 -39.87 -0.13
N ALA A 357 -33.35 -40.72 0.30
CA ALA A 357 -33.13 -41.02 1.71
C ALA A 357 -32.72 -39.78 2.53
N ASN A 358 -31.84 -38.93 1.96
CA ASN A 358 -31.40 -37.69 2.61
C ASN A 358 -32.53 -36.65 2.64
N LEU A 359 -33.39 -36.59 1.61
CA LEU A 359 -34.57 -35.71 1.60
C LEU A 359 -35.59 -36.09 2.66
N VAL A 360 -35.86 -37.40 2.85
CA VAL A 360 -36.74 -37.88 3.91
C VAL A 360 -36.23 -37.40 5.28
N LEU A 361 -34.93 -37.55 5.53
CA LEU A 361 -34.32 -37.08 6.77
C LEU A 361 -34.45 -35.55 6.93
N LEU A 362 -34.17 -34.76 5.89
CA LEU A 362 -34.29 -33.30 5.95
C LEU A 362 -35.73 -32.84 6.22
N ASN A 363 -36.71 -33.47 5.58
CA ASN A 363 -38.13 -33.13 5.73
C ASN A 363 -38.65 -33.39 7.15
N GLN A 364 -38.13 -34.42 7.84
CA GLN A 364 -38.43 -34.62 9.27
C GLN A 364 -37.96 -33.44 10.11
N TYR A 365 -36.74 -32.97 9.89
CA TYR A 365 -36.18 -31.84 10.63
C TYR A 365 -36.88 -30.51 10.28
N LEU A 366 -37.24 -30.29 9.01
CA LEU A 366 -38.00 -29.11 8.59
C LEU A 366 -39.41 -29.08 9.18
N THR A 367 -40.07 -30.23 9.24
CA THR A 367 -41.40 -30.36 9.85
C THR A 367 -41.35 -30.02 11.34
N ILE A 368 -40.34 -30.53 12.05
CA ILE A 368 -40.10 -30.19 13.47
C ILE A 368 -39.84 -28.69 13.63
N ALA A 369 -39.11 -28.08 12.69
CA ALA A 369 -38.82 -26.65 12.67
C ALA A 369 -40.00 -25.77 12.15
N GLY A 370 -41.17 -26.36 11.86
CA GLY A 370 -42.35 -25.63 11.38
C GLY A 370 -42.20 -25.04 9.97
N SER A 371 -41.35 -25.63 9.14
CA SER A 371 -41.09 -25.21 7.75
C SER A 371 -41.66 -26.19 6.73
N ASP A 372 -42.00 -25.69 5.54
CA ASP A 372 -42.52 -26.53 4.46
C ASP A 372 -41.52 -27.63 4.04
N PRO A 373 -42.01 -28.84 3.72
CA PRO A 373 -41.16 -29.92 3.24
C PRO A 373 -40.58 -29.62 1.85
N LEU A 374 -39.38 -30.11 1.59
CA LEU A 374 -38.73 -30.03 0.29
C LEU A 374 -39.34 -31.05 -0.68
N GLN A 375 -39.46 -30.64 -1.94
CA GLN A 375 -39.91 -31.45 -3.08
C GLN A 375 -38.80 -31.54 -4.14
N LYS A 376 -38.85 -32.50 -5.06
CA LYS A 376 -37.91 -32.58 -6.19
C LYS A 376 -38.48 -31.93 -7.45
#